data_AF-A0A2V4NVS9-F1
#
_entry.id   AF-A0A2V4NVS9-F1
#
_cell.length_a   1.000
_cell.length_b   1.000
_cell.length_c   1.000
_cell.angle_alpha   90.00
_cell.angle_beta   90.00
_cell.angle_gamma   90.00
#
_symmetry.space_group_name_H-M   'P 1'
#
loop_
_entity.id
_entity.type
_entity.pdbx_description
1 polymer ?
#
loop_
_entity_poly.entity_id
_entity_poly.type
_entity_poly.pdbx_seq_one_letter_code
_entity_poly.pdbx_strand_id
1 'polypeptide(L)'
;MTSIADPQANSPVGDTGRGDGPYQPFAHLTTEHCALYRQVMGAFVRAKQEFTVHLRPEDVHLGLPPEGRPPLEGVATALERLARWGNLRADPDTSRVTALEDFYRARHIYQLTRAGEAAEEALAAYDAALGRRGELQAVALADITVQLRALLALAGQPGPDPAVVHLSLLALVDRFSGLAENARAFMNSLQRTVDLHEAEVEVFLAYKQRLIEYLERFIEDLVTRGAEIAGLLTELGTPQAGPVGPLLRLAAEREASDAAPDAAAEALAAAERRWEGRWEGLRAWFLSVPGRNSQAKLLRSAARQAIPQLLAVVQALNERRAGRSDRSADFRELARWFAEAPDDNSRHRLWRSAFGLYSARHLTIDQEALAERDAEPVPASASWYDAPGVRISPQLRRTGSYERRGRARAVQDRAEAKAYLAELARKQAEQAAAARARLATRGEVRLSDLDELDRDSFRLFLQLLGDALAKWRPGTESVSTTTNDGTMEIRLTSLPGGGTAEIHTLDGVLRGPQHLVEIVDLTTDRAGAGHE
;
A
#
# COMPACT_ATOMS: atom_id res chain seq x y z
N MET A 1 -79.56 46.58 -32.25
CA MET A 1 -79.88 46.38 -33.69
C MET A 1 -78.64 46.86 -34.44
N THR A 2 -77.79 46.06 -35.06
CA THR A 2 -77.87 44.69 -35.62
C THR A 2 -76.38 44.32 -35.86
N SER A 3 -75.84 43.25 -35.26
CA SER A 3 -75.55 41.93 -35.88
C SER A 3 -74.64 42.04 -37.14
N ILE A 4 -73.48 41.38 -37.31
CA ILE A 4 -73.22 39.93 -37.48
C ILE A 4 -71.67 39.75 -37.55
N ALA A 5 -71.03 38.99 -36.63
CA ALA A 5 -70.38 37.65 -36.76
C ALA A 5 -68.90 37.54 -37.24
N ASP A 6 -68.02 37.14 -36.30
CA ASP A 6 -66.94 36.11 -36.25
C ASP A 6 -66.43 35.36 -37.53
N PRO A 7 -65.30 34.60 -37.48
CA PRO A 7 -64.02 34.76 -36.73
C PRO A 7 -62.78 34.35 -37.59
N GLN A 8 -61.57 34.90 -37.38
CA GLN A 8 -60.35 34.27 -37.91
C GLN A 8 -59.09 34.43 -37.03
N ALA A 9 -58.45 33.27 -36.81
CA ALA A 9 -57.02 33.01 -36.62
C ALA A 9 -56.35 33.39 -35.28
N ASN A 10 -56.35 32.41 -34.37
CA ASN A 10 -55.38 32.28 -33.29
C ASN A 10 -54.10 31.62 -33.87
N SER A 11 -52.97 32.33 -33.90
CA SER A 11 -51.65 31.81 -34.26
C SER A 11 -50.81 31.58 -32.99
N PRO A 12 -49.99 30.51 -32.94
CA PRO A 12 -49.42 30.02 -31.69
C PRO A 12 -48.14 30.76 -31.29
N VAL A 13 -47.98 30.88 -29.97
CA VAL A 13 -46.83 31.42 -29.25
C VAL A 13 -45.56 30.64 -29.61
N GLY A 14 -44.57 31.35 -30.12
CA GLY A 14 -43.25 30.83 -30.47
C GLY A 14 -42.37 30.57 -29.24
N ASP A 15 -41.76 29.38 -29.28
CA ASP A 15 -40.39 29.04 -28.89
C ASP A 15 -39.79 29.76 -27.66
N THR A 16 -40.01 29.18 -26.48
CA THR A 16 -39.29 29.53 -25.25
C THR A 16 -37.94 28.82 -25.18
N GLY A 17 -36.89 29.57 -25.53
CA GLY A 17 -35.64 29.65 -24.77
C GLY A 17 -34.83 28.37 -24.52
N ARG A 18 -33.74 28.22 -25.28
CA ARG A 18 -32.52 27.50 -24.84
C ARG A 18 -32.02 28.12 -23.53
N GLY A 19 -32.22 27.43 -22.41
CA GLY A 19 -31.69 27.82 -21.09
C GLY A 19 -30.25 27.37 -20.89
N ASP A 20 -29.28 28.24 -21.16
CA ASP A 20 -27.90 28.14 -20.66
C ASP A 20 -27.85 28.62 -19.19
N GLY A 21 -28.37 27.81 -18.27
CA GLY A 21 -28.04 27.91 -16.86
C GLY A 21 -26.75 27.12 -16.55
N PRO A 22 -25.94 27.50 -15.54
CA PRO A 22 -24.76 26.71 -15.19
C PRO A 22 -25.20 25.33 -14.69
N TYR A 23 -24.92 24.30 -15.50
CA TYR A 23 -25.16 22.91 -15.11
C TYR A 23 -24.47 22.60 -13.78
N GLN A 24 -25.15 21.84 -12.91
CA GLN A 24 -24.62 21.43 -11.61
C GLN A 24 -24.53 19.90 -11.54
N PRO A 25 -23.73 19.24 -12.40
CA PRO A 25 -23.76 17.79 -12.54
C PRO A 25 -23.41 17.06 -11.23
N PHE A 26 -22.51 17.62 -10.41
CA PHE A 26 -22.13 17.05 -9.10
C PHE A 26 -23.12 17.34 -7.94
N ALA A 27 -24.18 18.13 -8.15
CA ALA A 27 -25.09 18.52 -7.06
C ALA A 27 -25.78 17.32 -6.38
N HIS A 28 -25.99 16.22 -7.11
CA HIS A 28 -26.63 15.03 -6.56
C HIS A 28 -25.83 14.39 -5.42
N LEU A 29 -24.51 14.62 -5.35
CA LEU A 29 -23.60 14.03 -4.35
C LEU A 29 -23.74 14.62 -2.95
N THR A 30 -24.23 15.85 -2.83
CA THR A 30 -24.32 16.59 -1.57
C THR A 30 -25.72 16.54 -0.95
N THR A 31 -26.62 15.71 -1.50
CA THR A 31 -28.01 15.59 -1.06
C THR A 31 -28.24 14.35 -0.21
N GLU A 32 -29.29 14.39 0.63
CA GLU A 32 -29.73 13.25 1.44
C GLU A 32 -30.15 12.02 0.61
N HIS A 33 -30.55 12.21 -0.66
CA HIS A 33 -30.93 11.14 -1.58
C HIS A 33 -29.80 10.71 -2.53
N CYS A 34 -28.54 11.04 -2.21
CA CYS A 34 -27.36 10.73 -3.02
C CYS A 34 -27.33 9.26 -3.49
N ALA A 35 -27.62 8.31 -2.59
CA ALA A 35 -27.62 6.89 -2.92
C ALA A 35 -28.58 6.54 -4.08
N LEU A 36 -29.79 7.10 -4.08
CA LEU A 36 -30.77 6.88 -5.15
C LEU A 36 -30.30 7.50 -6.47
N TYR A 37 -29.81 8.73 -6.45
CA TYR A 37 -29.29 9.38 -7.65
C TYR A 37 -28.12 8.61 -8.26
N ARG A 38 -27.20 8.11 -7.43
CA ARG A 38 -26.06 7.27 -7.87
C ARG A 38 -26.54 5.97 -8.51
N GLN A 39 -27.59 5.34 -7.96
CA GLN A 39 -28.17 4.14 -8.57
C GLN A 39 -28.85 4.42 -9.92
N VAL A 40 -29.59 5.52 -10.03
CA VAL A 40 -30.24 5.96 -11.27
C VAL A 40 -29.20 6.29 -12.34
N MET A 41 -28.18 7.10 -12.02
CA MET A 41 -27.08 7.40 -12.93
C MET A 41 -26.33 6.14 -13.36
N GLY A 42 -26.08 5.22 -12.43
CA GLY A 42 -25.48 3.91 -12.72
C GLY A 42 -26.30 3.08 -13.71
N ALA A 43 -27.63 3.18 -13.72
CA ALA A 43 -28.47 2.53 -14.72
C ALA A 43 -28.23 3.10 -16.14
N PHE A 44 -28.08 4.42 -16.28
CA PHE A 44 -27.73 5.05 -17.55
C PHE A 44 -26.32 4.69 -18.02
N VAL A 45 -25.35 4.61 -17.11
CA VAL A 45 -23.99 4.17 -17.44
C VAL A 45 -23.98 2.73 -17.95
N ARG A 46 -24.72 1.81 -17.30
CA ARG A 46 -24.87 0.42 -17.78
C ARG A 46 -25.56 0.35 -19.13
N ALA A 47 -26.70 1.05 -19.29
CA ALA A 47 -27.42 1.09 -20.57
C ALA A 47 -26.51 1.61 -21.71
N LYS A 48 -25.67 2.61 -21.44
CA LYS A 48 -24.69 3.11 -22.40
C LYS A 48 -23.65 2.04 -22.77
N GLN A 49 -23.13 1.29 -21.80
CA GLN A 49 -22.20 0.17 -22.05
C GLN A 49 -22.83 -0.92 -22.91
N GLU A 50 -24.15 -1.09 -22.83
CA GLU A 50 -24.96 -2.00 -23.64
C GLU A 50 -25.48 -1.35 -24.94
N PHE A 51 -24.98 -0.16 -25.30
CA PHE A 51 -25.36 0.60 -26.50
C PHE A 51 -26.83 1.06 -26.55
N THR A 52 -27.52 1.06 -25.41
CA THR A 52 -28.87 1.62 -25.27
C THR A 52 -28.80 3.11 -24.99
N VAL A 53 -29.41 3.92 -25.87
CA VAL A 53 -29.26 5.39 -25.86
C VAL A 53 -30.27 6.10 -24.96
N HIS A 54 -31.50 5.57 -24.84
CA HIS A 54 -32.59 6.20 -24.09
C HIS A 54 -33.21 5.20 -23.11
N LEU A 55 -33.58 5.66 -21.92
CA LEU A 55 -34.30 4.87 -20.92
C LEU A 55 -35.61 5.55 -20.52
N ARG A 56 -36.65 4.75 -20.31
CA ARG A 56 -37.90 5.18 -19.70
C ARG A 56 -37.84 5.01 -18.17
N PRO A 57 -38.69 5.71 -17.39
CA PRO A 57 -38.75 5.52 -15.95
C PRO A 57 -38.94 4.04 -15.53
N GLU A 58 -39.74 3.28 -16.27
CA GLU A 58 -39.92 1.84 -16.06
C GLU A 58 -38.62 1.03 -16.29
N ASP A 59 -37.84 1.37 -17.31
CA ASP A 59 -36.58 0.69 -17.64
C ASP A 59 -35.53 0.96 -16.55
N VAL A 60 -35.45 2.22 -16.10
CA VAL A 60 -34.57 2.61 -14.98
C VAL A 60 -34.98 1.85 -13.72
N HIS A 61 -36.27 1.85 -13.37
CA HIS A 61 -36.78 1.16 -12.19
C HIS A 61 -36.51 -0.35 -12.23
N LEU A 62 -36.67 -1.00 -13.39
CA LEU A 62 -36.34 -2.41 -13.57
C LEU A 62 -34.83 -2.67 -13.43
N GLY A 63 -34.00 -1.74 -13.91
CA GLY A 63 -32.54 -1.81 -13.83
C GLY A 63 -31.93 -1.48 -12.45
N LEU A 64 -32.75 -1.06 -11.47
CA LEU A 64 -32.33 -0.86 -10.08
C LEU A 64 -32.28 -2.19 -9.31
N PRO A 65 -31.39 -2.37 -8.32
CA PRO A 65 -31.37 -3.56 -7.46
C PRO A 65 -32.75 -3.84 -6.84
N PRO A 66 -33.17 -5.11 -6.69
CA PRO A 66 -34.47 -5.44 -6.11
C PRO A 66 -34.54 -5.10 -4.61
N GLU A 67 -33.42 -5.22 -3.90
CA GLU A 67 -33.29 -4.83 -2.50
C GLU A 67 -33.26 -3.30 -2.38
N GLY A 68 -34.27 -2.71 -1.72
CA GLY A 68 -34.35 -1.26 -1.51
C GLY A 68 -34.80 -0.47 -2.75
N ARG A 69 -35.39 -1.11 -3.76
CA ARG A 69 -35.96 -0.44 -4.93
C ARG A 69 -37.05 0.56 -4.51
N PRO A 70 -36.94 1.86 -4.83
CA PRO A 70 -37.97 2.83 -4.49
C PRO A 70 -39.20 2.66 -5.39
N PRO A 71 -40.36 3.20 -5.00
CA PRO A 71 -41.53 3.28 -5.87
C PRO A 71 -41.19 3.99 -7.20
N LEU A 72 -41.91 3.64 -8.26
CA LEU A 72 -41.73 4.24 -9.59
C LEU A 72 -41.83 5.77 -9.57
N GLU A 73 -42.70 6.34 -8.74
CA GLU A 73 -42.82 7.78 -8.52
C GLU A 73 -41.53 8.41 -7.95
N GLY A 74 -40.84 7.68 -7.07
CA GLY A 74 -39.54 8.08 -6.52
C GLY A 74 -38.46 8.10 -7.60
N VAL A 75 -38.49 7.12 -8.53
CA VAL A 75 -37.60 7.10 -9.70
C VAL A 75 -37.91 8.27 -10.64
N ALA A 76 -39.19 8.53 -10.93
CA ALA A 76 -39.61 9.65 -11.77
C ALA A 76 -39.15 11.01 -11.18
N THR A 77 -39.33 11.21 -9.87
CA THR A 77 -38.85 12.40 -9.16
C THR A 77 -37.33 12.53 -9.25
N ALA A 78 -36.61 11.41 -9.16
CA ALA A 78 -35.15 11.41 -9.26
C ALA A 78 -34.67 11.79 -10.68
N LEU A 79 -35.34 11.27 -11.72
CA LEU A 79 -35.05 11.58 -13.11
C LEU A 79 -35.27 13.07 -13.43
N GLU A 80 -36.36 13.66 -12.93
CA GLU A 80 -36.63 15.10 -13.09
C GLU A 80 -35.55 15.97 -12.43
N ARG A 81 -35.10 15.61 -11.22
CA ARG A 81 -34.05 16.34 -10.51
C ARG A 81 -32.70 16.20 -11.20
N LEU A 82 -32.35 14.99 -11.65
CA LEU A 82 -31.13 14.75 -12.44
C LEU A 82 -31.16 15.50 -13.78
N ALA A 83 -32.33 15.62 -14.41
CA ALA A 83 -32.49 16.43 -15.61
C ALA A 83 -32.30 17.93 -15.32
N ARG A 84 -32.86 18.44 -14.22
CA ARG A 84 -32.69 19.83 -13.79
C ARG A 84 -31.23 20.19 -13.49
N TRP A 85 -30.46 19.25 -12.92
CA TRP A 85 -29.03 19.44 -12.68
C TRP A 85 -28.15 19.30 -13.92
N GLY A 86 -28.74 18.92 -15.07
CA GLY A 86 -28.03 18.74 -16.33
C GLY A 86 -27.37 17.39 -16.50
N ASN A 87 -27.61 16.43 -15.60
CA ASN A 87 -27.07 15.07 -15.73
C ASN A 87 -27.81 14.27 -16.80
N LEU A 88 -29.12 14.48 -16.88
CA LEU A 88 -29.99 13.85 -17.87
C LEU A 88 -30.64 14.90 -18.77
N ARG A 89 -31.01 14.48 -19.97
CA ARG A 89 -31.89 15.21 -20.87
C ARG A 89 -33.22 14.47 -20.92
N ALA A 90 -34.33 15.20 -20.74
CA ALA A 90 -35.66 14.65 -20.86
C ALA A 90 -36.25 15.08 -22.22
N ASP A 91 -36.61 14.11 -23.05
CA ASP A 91 -37.29 14.33 -24.31
C ASP A 91 -38.72 13.72 -24.24
N PRO A 92 -39.75 14.35 -24.84
CA PRO A 92 -41.10 13.79 -24.85
C PRO A 92 -41.16 12.44 -25.57
N ASP A 93 -41.78 11.43 -24.96
CA ASP A 93 -42.00 10.11 -25.58
C ASP A 93 -43.30 10.13 -26.42
N THR A 94 -43.15 10.34 -27.73
CA THR A 94 -44.28 10.34 -28.68
C THR A 94 -44.60 8.95 -29.26
N SER A 95 -43.91 7.90 -28.82
CA SER A 95 -43.99 6.55 -29.43
C SER A 95 -45.19 5.70 -29.02
N ARG A 96 -45.97 6.10 -28.00
CA ARG A 96 -47.13 5.35 -27.47
C ARG A 96 -48.36 6.24 -27.27
N VAL A 97 -48.94 6.75 -28.36
CA VAL A 97 -50.22 7.48 -28.31
C VAL A 97 -51.29 6.61 -28.96
N THR A 98 -52.06 5.88 -28.15
CA THR A 98 -53.24 5.10 -28.60
C THR A 98 -54.57 5.68 -28.11
N ALA A 99 -54.56 6.71 -27.25
CA ALA A 99 -55.75 7.39 -26.74
C ALA A 99 -55.51 8.90 -26.56
N LEU A 100 -56.56 9.72 -26.70
CA LEU A 100 -56.50 11.18 -26.55
C LEU A 100 -56.15 11.61 -25.11
N GLU A 101 -56.49 10.79 -24.11
CA GLU A 101 -56.09 11.04 -22.71
C GLU A 101 -54.59 10.79 -22.45
N ASP A 102 -53.94 9.94 -23.25
CA ASP A 102 -52.49 9.69 -23.16
C ASP A 102 -51.65 10.83 -23.73
N PHE A 103 -52.24 11.71 -24.55
CA PHE A 103 -51.59 12.92 -25.08
C PHE A 103 -51.38 13.99 -23.98
N TYR A 104 -52.19 13.98 -22.93
CA TYR A 104 -52.10 14.95 -21.83
C TYR A 104 -51.21 14.49 -20.66
N ARG A 105 -50.69 13.26 -20.67
CA ARG A 105 -49.68 12.79 -19.71
C ARG A 105 -48.30 13.01 -20.31
N ALA A 106 -47.54 13.96 -19.77
CA ALA A 106 -46.15 14.21 -20.16
C ALA A 106 -45.27 12.99 -19.80
N ARG A 107 -45.18 12.03 -20.72
CA ARG A 107 -44.25 10.89 -20.61
C ARG A 107 -42.93 11.31 -21.23
N HIS A 108 -41.85 11.13 -20.47
CA HIS A 108 -40.50 11.48 -20.90
C HIS A 108 -39.64 10.24 -21.07
N ILE A 109 -38.83 10.24 -22.12
CA ILE A 109 -37.64 9.39 -22.23
C ILE A 109 -36.44 10.22 -21.80
N TYR A 110 -35.46 9.56 -21.18
CA TYR A 110 -34.30 10.22 -20.64
C TYR A 110 -33.04 9.72 -21.34
N GLN A 111 -32.10 10.63 -21.55
CA GLN A 111 -30.78 10.37 -22.11
C GLN A 111 -29.71 10.93 -21.18
N LEU A 112 -28.59 10.22 -21.04
CA LEU A 112 -27.41 10.74 -20.35
C LEU A 112 -26.79 11.90 -21.13
N THR A 113 -26.59 13.06 -20.49
CA THR A 113 -25.90 14.19 -21.15
C THR A 113 -24.38 14.01 -21.11
N ARG A 114 -23.65 14.78 -21.93
CA ARG A 114 -22.18 14.84 -21.86
C ARG A 114 -21.67 15.29 -20.48
N ALA A 115 -22.40 16.18 -19.81
CA ALA A 115 -22.04 16.65 -18.48
C ALA A 115 -22.27 15.59 -17.39
N GLY A 116 -23.40 14.86 -17.46
CA GLY A 116 -23.68 13.73 -16.56
C GLY A 116 -22.71 12.57 -16.79
N GLU A 117 -22.36 12.30 -18.04
CA GLU A 117 -21.33 11.33 -18.38
C GLU A 117 -19.98 11.70 -17.78
N ALA A 118 -19.49 12.92 -18.01
CA ALA A 118 -18.21 13.36 -17.47
C ALA A 118 -18.18 13.30 -15.93
N ALA A 119 -19.32 13.56 -15.27
CA ALA A 119 -19.43 13.44 -13.83
C ALA A 119 -19.34 11.98 -13.36
N GLU A 120 -20.02 11.05 -14.02
CA GLU A 120 -19.92 9.61 -13.72
C GLU A 120 -18.53 9.04 -14.02
N GLU A 121 -17.88 9.49 -15.10
CA GLU A 121 -16.51 9.11 -15.43
C GLU A 121 -15.52 9.64 -14.36
N ALA A 122 -15.68 10.88 -13.91
CA ALA A 122 -14.87 11.44 -12.82
C ALA A 122 -15.07 10.68 -11.49
N LEU A 123 -16.30 10.28 -11.18
CA LEU A 123 -16.62 9.49 -9.99
C LEU A 123 -16.08 8.05 -10.10
N ALA A 124 -16.19 7.42 -11.27
CA ALA A 124 -15.61 6.11 -11.52
C ALA A 124 -14.07 6.16 -11.40
N ALA A 125 -13.44 7.21 -11.92
CA ALA A 125 -11.99 7.43 -11.78
C ALA A 125 -11.60 7.65 -10.31
N TYR A 126 -12.40 8.40 -9.55
CA TYR A 126 -12.21 8.59 -8.11
C TYR A 126 -12.33 7.27 -7.33
N ASP A 127 -13.40 6.50 -7.58
CA ASP A 127 -13.64 5.20 -6.93
C ASP A 127 -12.56 4.18 -7.31
N ALA A 128 -12.12 4.15 -8.57
CA ALA A 128 -11.01 3.31 -9.03
C ALA A 128 -9.69 3.70 -8.36
N ALA A 129 -9.42 5.00 -8.22
CA ALA A 129 -8.26 5.50 -7.52
C ALA A 129 -8.26 5.09 -6.03
N LEU A 130 -9.43 4.95 -5.41
CA LEU A 130 -9.54 4.55 -4.00
C LEU A 130 -9.56 3.03 -3.77
N GLY A 131 -10.32 2.28 -4.58
CA GLY A 131 -10.79 0.94 -4.24
C GLY A 131 -10.05 -0.25 -4.83
N ARG A 132 -9.33 -0.15 -5.95
CA ARG A 132 -8.82 -1.35 -6.68
C ARG A 132 -7.35 -1.29 -7.07
N ARG A 133 -6.51 -0.71 -6.21
CA ARG A 133 -5.08 -0.61 -6.53
C ARG A 133 -4.38 -1.98 -6.58
N GLY A 134 -4.63 -2.91 -5.65
CA GLY A 134 -3.84 -4.15 -5.57
C GLY A 134 -4.06 -5.19 -6.68
N GLU A 135 -5.32 -5.44 -7.08
CA GLU A 135 -5.65 -6.57 -7.98
C GLU A 135 -5.42 -6.27 -9.47
N LEU A 136 -5.56 -5.01 -9.89
CA LEU A 136 -5.34 -4.60 -11.29
C LEU A 136 -3.85 -4.56 -11.69
N GLN A 137 -2.93 -4.55 -10.73
CA GLN A 137 -1.51 -4.28 -10.96
C GLN A 137 -0.68 -5.52 -11.35
N ALA A 138 -0.98 -6.67 -10.75
CA ALA A 138 -0.41 -7.96 -11.16
C ALA A 138 -0.72 -8.25 -12.64
N VAL A 139 -1.96 -7.98 -13.04
CA VAL A 139 -2.44 -8.13 -14.41
C VAL A 139 -1.73 -7.17 -15.36
N ALA A 140 -1.49 -5.92 -14.96
CA ALA A 140 -0.83 -4.93 -15.82
C ALA A 140 0.59 -5.35 -16.28
N LEU A 141 1.41 -5.94 -15.39
CA LEU A 141 2.74 -6.44 -15.75
C LEU A 141 2.66 -7.64 -16.71
N ALA A 142 1.70 -8.54 -16.47
CA ALA A 142 1.45 -9.66 -17.38
C ALA A 142 1.00 -9.17 -18.76
N ASP A 143 0.09 -8.20 -18.81
CA ASP A 143 -0.41 -7.59 -20.05
C ASP A 143 0.72 -6.89 -20.81
N ILE A 144 1.57 -6.11 -20.13
CA ILE A 144 2.75 -5.48 -20.74
C ILE A 144 3.66 -6.54 -21.37
N THR A 145 3.88 -7.67 -20.69
CA THR A 145 4.67 -8.77 -21.22
C THR A 145 4.05 -9.35 -22.50
N VAL A 146 2.73 -9.57 -22.50
CA VAL A 146 1.99 -10.04 -23.69
C VAL A 146 2.11 -9.05 -24.84
N GLN A 147 1.93 -7.75 -24.58
CA GLN A 147 2.04 -6.71 -25.60
C GLN A 147 3.47 -6.60 -26.16
N LEU A 148 4.49 -6.69 -25.31
CA LEU A 148 5.89 -6.66 -25.76
C LEU A 148 6.25 -7.88 -26.62
N ARG A 149 5.77 -9.08 -26.26
CA ARG A 149 5.94 -10.28 -27.10
C ARG A 149 5.20 -10.14 -28.44
N ALA A 150 4.01 -9.55 -28.44
CA ALA A 150 3.26 -9.27 -29.66
C ALA A 150 4.02 -8.29 -30.57
N LEU A 151 4.60 -7.22 -30.01
CA LEU A 151 5.43 -6.29 -30.75
C LEU A 151 6.69 -6.95 -31.31
N LEU A 152 7.35 -7.82 -30.53
CA LEU A 152 8.51 -8.58 -31.01
C LEU A 152 8.14 -9.49 -32.18
N ALA A 153 6.99 -10.17 -32.11
CA ALA A 153 6.48 -10.98 -33.21
C ALA A 153 6.15 -10.14 -34.45
N LEU A 154 5.54 -8.96 -34.29
CA LEU A 154 5.28 -8.03 -35.39
C LEU A 154 6.57 -7.51 -36.01
N ALA A 155 7.62 -7.28 -35.22
CA ALA A 155 8.91 -6.82 -35.71
C ALA A 155 9.62 -7.86 -36.60
N GLY A 156 9.35 -9.16 -36.38
CA GLY A 156 9.85 -10.25 -37.21
C GLY A 156 9.07 -10.49 -38.51
N GLN A 157 7.92 -9.85 -38.70
CA GLN A 157 7.10 -10.02 -39.91
C GLN A 157 7.55 -9.09 -41.04
N PRO A 158 7.61 -9.58 -42.29
CA PRO A 158 7.83 -8.70 -43.44
C PRO A 158 6.57 -7.87 -43.71
N GLY A 159 6.64 -6.56 -43.46
CA GLY A 159 5.55 -5.62 -43.72
C GLY A 159 4.34 -5.78 -42.77
N PRO A 160 4.52 -5.55 -41.45
CA PRO A 160 3.43 -5.66 -40.49
C PRO A 160 2.33 -4.62 -40.76
N ASP A 161 1.07 -5.00 -40.49
CA ASP A 161 -0.09 -4.13 -40.69
C ASP A 161 0.01 -2.85 -39.80
N PRO A 162 0.03 -1.64 -40.38
CA PRO A 162 0.14 -0.39 -39.62
C PRO A 162 -0.97 -0.21 -38.56
N ALA A 163 -2.18 -0.70 -38.82
CA ALA A 163 -3.29 -0.61 -37.88
C ALA A 163 -3.05 -1.49 -36.64
N VAL A 164 -2.59 -2.73 -36.87
CA VAL A 164 -2.27 -3.68 -35.79
C VAL A 164 -1.10 -3.18 -34.95
N VAL A 165 -0.06 -2.65 -35.59
CA VAL A 165 1.10 -2.07 -34.90
C VAL A 165 0.68 -0.89 -34.03
N HIS A 166 -0.08 0.05 -34.58
CA HIS A 166 -0.52 1.23 -33.86
C HIS A 166 -1.42 0.88 -32.66
N LEU A 167 -2.38 -0.04 -32.83
CA LEU A 167 -3.25 -0.49 -31.73
C LEU A 167 -2.46 -1.23 -30.63
N SER A 168 -1.48 -2.06 -31.01
CA SER A 168 -0.62 -2.77 -30.05
C SER A 168 0.23 -1.80 -29.23
N LEU A 169 0.78 -0.77 -29.88
CA LEU A 169 1.55 0.28 -29.21
C LEU A 169 0.67 1.16 -28.31
N LEU A 170 -0.55 1.50 -28.73
CA LEU A 170 -1.51 2.21 -27.86
C LEU A 170 -1.89 1.39 -26.64
N ALA A 171 -2.18 0.10 -26.81
CA ALA A 171 -2.48 -0.81 -25.71
C ALA A 171 -1.30 -0.89 -24.73
N LEU A 172 -0.06 -0.98 -25.22
CA LEU A 172 1.13 -0.96 -24.37
C LEU A 172 1.25 0.34 -23.58
N VAL A 173 1.04 1.50 -24.23
CA VAL A 173 1.10 2.81 -23.59
C VAL A 173 0.05 2.95 -22.49
N ASP A 174 -1.18 2.50 -22.74
CA ASP A 174 -2.27 2.55 -21.76
C ASP A 174 -1.95 1.71 -20.52
N ARG A 175 -1.53 0.45 -20.72
CA ARG A 175 -1.13 -0.45 -19.62
C ARG A 175 0.05 0.10 -18.83
N PHE A 176 1.05 0.64 -19.50
CA PHE A 176 2.21 1.23 -18.85
C PHE A 176 1.88 2.53 -18.08
N SER A 177 1.02 3.40 -18.63
CA SER A 177 0.60 4.63 -17.97
C SER A 177 -0.14 4.33 -16.66
N GLY A 178 -1.03 3.34 -16.67
CA GLY A 178 -1.69 2.84 -15.47
C GLY A 178 -0.70 2.29 -14.43
N LEU A 179 0.32 1.54 -14.86
CA LEU A 179 1.38 1.06 -13.98
C LEU A 179 2.18 2.21 -13.34
N ALA A 180 2.58 3.20 -14.15
CA ALA A 180 3.42 4.32 -13.72
C ALA A 180 2.70 5.22 -12.70
N GLU A 181 1.44 5.58 -12.94
CA GLU A 181 0.65 6.39 -12.00
C GLU A 181 0.42 5.66 -10.67
N ASN A 182 0.19 4.36 -10.72
CA ASN A 182 0.05 3.54 -9.52
C ASN A 182 1.34 3.46 -8.71
N ALA A 183 2.48 3.24 -9.36
CA ALA A 183 3.79 3.25 -8.71
C ALA A 183 4.07 4.61 -8.04
N ARG A 184 3.73 5.72 -8.70
CA ARG A 184 3.85 7.08 -8.14
C ARG A 184 2.97 7.26 -6.90
N ALA A 185 1.71 6.83 -6.96
CA ALA A 185 0.79 6.89 -5.83
C ALA A 185 1.29 6.07 -4.64
N PHE A 186 1.85 4.89 -4.88
CA PHE A 186 2.45 4.06 -3.85
C PHE A 186 3.68 4.72 -3.20
N MET A 187 4.61 5.23 -4.00
CA MET A 187 5.78 5.97 -3.49
C MET A 187 5.38 7.14 -2.61
N ASN A 188 4.32 7.87 -2.98
CA ASN A 188 3.76 8.95 -2.17
C ASN A 188 3.13 8.44 -0.86
N SER A 189 2.48 7.27 -0.87
CA SER A 189 1.93 6.67 0.35
C SER A 189 3.00 6.20 1.33
N LEU A 190 4.13 5.68 0.83
CA LEU A 190 5.25 5.28 1.67
C LEU A 190 5.82 6.48 2.44
N GLN A 191 5.99 7.63 1.76
CA GLN A 191 6.46 8.86 2.40
C GLN A 191 5.51 9.36 3.50
N ARG A 192 4.19 9.24 3.33
CA ARG A 192 3.22 9.58 4.38
C ARG A 192 3.26 8.68 5.62
N THR A 193 3.87 7.49 5.54
CA THR A 193 4.06 6.62 6.71
C THR A 193 4.89 7.30 7.80
N VAL A 194 5.81 8.19 7.40
CA VAL A 194 6.64 8.99 8.31
C VAL A 194 5.77 9.97 9.12
N ASP A 195 4.62 10.38 8.60
CA ASP A 195 3.69 11.30 9.28
C ASP A 195 2.66 10.58 10.18
N LEU A 196 2.60 9.24 10.15
CA LEU A 196 1.62 8.45 10.91
C LEU A 196 1.96 8.29 12.40
N HIS A 197 3.03 8.93 12.90
CA HIS A 197 3.43 8.86 14.31
C HIS A 197 2.35 9.38 15.29
N GLU A 198 1.34 10.11 14.78
CA GLU A 198 0.18 10.61 15.53
C GLU A 198 -1.17 10.02 15.10
N ALA A 199 -1.19 9.06 14.16
CA ALA A 199 -2.43 8.50 13.63
C ALA A 199 -3.13 7.53 14.58
N GLU A 200 -4.46 7.45 14.46
CA GLU A 200 -5.27 6.46 15.16
C GLU A 200 -4.90 5.02 14.78
N VAL A 201 -5.02 4.11 15.74
CA VAL A 201 -4.62 2.68 15.59
C VAL A 201 -5.36 2.03 14.41
N GLU A 202 -6.65 2.34 14.23
CA GLU A 202 -7.47 1.77 13.15
C GLU A 202 -6.99 2.22 11.76
N VAL A 203 -6.65 3.51 11.62
CA VAL A 203 -6.08 4.08 10.39
C VAL A 203 -4.73 3.44 10.08
N PHE A 204 -3.89 3.23 11.10
CA PHE A 204 -2.62 2.54 10.94
C PHE A 204 -2.79 1.07 10.54
N LEU A 205 -3.73 0.34 11.14
CA LEU A 205 -3.99 -1.07 10.80
C LEU A 205 -4.50 -1.22 9.37
N ALA A 206 -5.43 -0.36 8.94
CA ALA A 206 -5.91 -0.35 7.56
C ALA A 206 -4.78 -0.04 6.56
N TYR A 207 -3.91 0.92 6.88
CA TYR A 207 -2.72 1.21 6.08
C TYR A 207 -1.75 0.04 6.02
N LYS A 208 -1.42 -0.57 7.17
CA LYS A 208 -0.56 -1.74 7.28
C LYS A 208 -1.08 -2.88 6.39
N GLN A 209 -2.35 -3.20 6.48
CA GLN A 209 -2.96 -4.28 5.71
C GLN A 209 -2.82 -4.02 4.20
N ARG A 210 -3.14 -2.79 3.78
CA ARG A 210 -2.99 -2.36 2.38
C ARG A 210 -1.55 -2.39 1.89
N LEU A 211 -0.59 -2.00 2.75
CA LEU A 211 0.83 -2.04 2.42
C LEU A 211 1.31 -3.48 2.26
N ILE A 212 0.94 -4.38 3.17
CA ILE A 212 1.32 -5.80 3.11
C ILE A 212 0.75 -6.45 1.83
N GLU A 213 -0.54 -6.25 1.54
CA GLU A 213 -1.16 -6.79 0.32
C GLU A 213 -0.48 -6.29 -0.96
N TYR A 214 -0.07 -5.02 -0.99
CA TYR A 214 0.68 -4.46 -2.11
C TYR A 214 2.09 -5.05 -2.20
N LEU A 215 2.79 -5.19 -1.07
CA LEU A 215 4.14 -5.77 -1.02
C LEU A 215 4.14 -7.25 -1.46
N GLU A 216 3.19 -8.04 -0.98
CA GLU A 216 3.10 -9.47 -1.30
C GLU A 216 2.75 -9.69 -2.77
N ARG A 217 1.74 -9.02 -3.31
CA ARG A 217 1.29 -9.28 -4.69
C ARG A 217 2.13 -8.55 -5.75
N PHE A 218 2.31 -7.24 -5.60
CA PHE A 218 2.90 -6.44 -6.69
C PHE A 218 4.42 -6.52 -6.75
N ILE A 219 5.12 -6.53 -5.60
CA ILE A 219 6.59 -6.58 -5.62
C ILE A 219 7.07 -7.95 -6.09
N GLU A 220 6.39 -9.04 -5.72
CA GLU A 220 6.69 -10.37 -6.24
C GLU A 220 6.56 -10.43 -7.77
N ASP A 221 5.43 -9.96 -8.32
CA ASP A 221 5.22 -9.88 -9.76
C ASP A 221 6.21 -8.93 -10.45
N LEU A 222 6.56 -7.81 -9.83
CA LEU A 222 7.56 -6.87 -10.36
C LEU A 222 8.94 -7.51 -10.42
N VAL A 223 9.31 -8.37 -9.47
CA VAL A 223 10.59 -9.08 -9.48
C VAL A 223 10.64 -10.15 -10.56
N THR A 224 9.57 -10.93 -10.72
CA THR A 224 9.50 -12.02 -11.69
C THR A 224 9.31 -11.48 -13.12
N ARG A 225 8.23 -10.73 -13.37
CA ARG A 225 7.86 -10.21 -14.69
C ARG A 225 8.69 -9.01 -15.11
N GLY A 226 9.15 -8.20 -14.17
CA GLY A 226 10.01 -7.05 -14.51
C GLY A 226 11.34 -7.45 -15.15
N ALA A 227 11.91 -8.59 -14.76
CA ALA A 227 13.11 -9.13 -15.38
C ALA A 227 12.85 -9.62 -16.82
N GLU A 228 11.68 -10.18 -17.05
CA GLU A 228 11.23 -10.61 -18.38
C GLU A 228 10.98 -9.40 -19.30
N ILE A 229 10.22 -8.41 -18.82
CA ILE A 229 9.97 -7.15 -19.52
C ILE A 229 11.30 -6.47 -19.90
N ALA A 230 12.26 -6.42 -18.97
CA ALA A 230 13.59 -5.87 -19.25
C ALA A 230 14.32 -6.65 -20.38
N GLY A 231 14.17 -7.98 -20.42
CA GLY A 231 14.69 -8.81 -21.51
C GLY A 231 14.06 -8.46 -22.85
N LEU A 232 12.73 -8.42 -22.91
CA LEU A 232 11.98 -8.07 -24.14
C LEU A 232 12.29 -6.65 -24.63
N LEU A 233 12.43 -5.68 -23.71
CA LEU A 233 12.82 -4.31 -24.06
C LEU A 233 14.25 -4.21 -24.57
N THR A 234 15.15 -5.06 -24.08
CA THR A 234 16.53 -5.16 -24.58
C THR A 234 16.55 -5.73 -25.99
N GLU A 235 15.76 -6.78 -26.23
CA GLU A 235 15.64 -7.44 -27.54
C GLU A 235 14.99 -6.51 -28.59
N LEU A 236 13.95 -5.77 -28.20
CA LEU A 236 13.30 -4.78 -29.06
C LEU A 236 14.18 -3.55 -29.36
N GLY A 237 15.20 -3.30 -28.53
CA GLY A 237 16.24 -2.31 -28.78
C GLY A 237 15.77 -0.84 -28.78
N THR A 238 16.63 0.06 -29.26
CA THR A 238 16.36 1.52 -29.32
C THR A 238 15.60 1.87 -30.59
N PRO A 239 14.92 3.03 -30.68
CA PRO A 239 14.31 3.48 -31.93
C PRO A 239 15.31 3.55 -33.10
N GLN A 240 16.60 3.78 -32.81
CA GLN A 240 17.65 3.94 -33.83
C GLN A 240 18.32 2.64 -34.28
N ALA A 241 18.43 1.65 -33.38
CA ALA A 241 19.22 0.43 -33.64
C ALA A 241 18.42 -0.87 -33.44
N GLY A 242 17.25 -0.79 -32.82
CA GLY A 242 16.41 -1.94 -32.50
C GLY A 242 15.30 -2.19 -33.51
N PRO A 243 14.76 -3.42 -33.53
CA PRO A 243 13.62 -3.78 -34.38
C PRO A 243 12.33 -3.01 -34.05
N VAL A 244 12.27 -2.31 -32.91
CA VAL A 244 11.13 -1.44 -32.58
C VAL A 244 11.06 -0.17 -33.43
N GLY A 245 12.18 0.34 -33.95
CA GLY A 245 12.24 1.60 -34.69
C GLY A 245 11.25 1.68 -35.87
N PRO A 246 11.26 0.69 -36.79
CA PRO A 246 10.29 0.63 -37.88
C PRO A 246 8.82 0.58 -37.40
N LEU A 247 8.54 -0.10 -36.30
CA LEU A 247 7.18 -0.18 -35.74
C LEU A 247 6.70 1.18 -35.22
N LEU A 248 7.57 1.92 -34.54
CA LEU A 248 7.25 3.28 -34.06
C LEU A 248 6.97 4.23 -35.23
N ARG A 249 7.76 4.11 -36.31
CA ARG A 249 7.54 4.91 -37.53
C ARG A 249 6.20 4.57 -38.19
N LEU A 250 5.86 3.29 -38.35
CA LEU A 250 4.56 2.87 -38.89
C LEU A 250 3.39 3.42 -38.07
N ALA A 251 3.50 3.41 -36.75
CA ALA A 251 2.49 3.99 -35.87
C ALA A 251 2.42 5.53 -35.97
N ALA A 252 3.55 6.20 -36.16
CA ALA A 252 3.61 7.65 -36.36
C ALA A 252 3.02 8.07 -37.71
N GLU A 253 3.31 7.35 -38.79
CA GLU A 253 2.72 7.55 -40.13
C GLU A 253 1.20 7.40 -40.09
N ARG A 254 0.69 6.39 -39.38
CA ARG A 254 -0.74 6.21 -39.20
C ARG A 254 -1.38 7.31 -38.35
N GLU A 255 -0.72 7.77 -37.29
CA GLU A 255 -1.23 8.89 -36.46
C GLU A 255 -1.25 10.21 -37.26
N ALA A 256 -0.33 10.38 -38.20
CA ALA A 256 -0.23 11.55 -39.06
C ALA A 256 -1.09 11.47 -40.33
N SER A 257 -1.77 10.35 -40.62
CA SER A 257 -2.47 10.14 -41.90
C SER A 257 -3.62 11.11 -42.15
N ASP A 258 -4.22 11.63 -41.07
CA ASP A 258 -5.35 12.55 -41.13
C ASP A 258 -4.91 14.03 -41.15
N ALA A 259 -3.60 14.29 -41.18
CA ALA A 259 -3.07 15.66 -41.23
C ALA A 259 -3.30 16.30 -42.61
N ALA A 260 -3.54 17.61 -42.61
CA ALA A 260 -3.65 18.37 -43.85
C ALA A 260 -2.32 18.30 -44.65
N PRO A 261 -2.36 18.31 -46.00
CA PRO A 261 -1.17 18.09 -46.84
C PRO A 261 -0.01 19.08 -46.59
N ASP A 262 -0.33 20.30 -46.19
CA ASP A 262 0.62 21.37 -45.84
C ASP A 262 1.27 21.17 -44.46
N ALA A 263 0.65 20.39 -43.57
CA ALA A 263 1.14 20.09 -42.23
C ALA A 263 1.65 18.64 -42.07
N ALA A 264 1.54 17.79 -43.10
CA ALA A 264 1.80 16.35 -43.01
C ALA A 264 3.22 16.01 -42.52
N ALA A 265 4.25 16.70 -43.03
CA ALA A 265 5.63 16.46 -42.63
C ALA A 265 5.90 16.84 -41.17
N GLU A 266 5.29 17.93 -40.68
CA GLU A 266 5.42 18.36 -39.29
C GLU A 266 4.65 17.44 -38.34
N ALA A 267 3.45 17.01 -38.74
CA ALA A 267 2.62 16.06 -38.00
C ALA A 267 3.34 14.71 -37.81
N LEU A 268 3.96 14.18 -38.87
CA LEU A 268 4.76 12.96 -38.81
C LEU A 268 5.95 13.10 -37.86
N ALA A 269 6.76 14.15 -38.01
CA ALA A 269 7.92 14.38 -37.15
C ALA A 269 7.52 14.56 -35.66
N ALA A 270 6.37 15.19 -35.40
CA ALA A 270 5.83 15.30 -34.04
C ALA A 270 5.36 13.95 -33.49
N ALA A 271 4.70 13.13 -34.31
CA ALA A 271 4.26 11.80 -33.93
C ALA A 271 5.44 10.86 -33.66
N GLU A 272 6.49 10.86 -34.50
CA GLU A 272 7.72 10.10 -34.29
C GLU A 272 8.36 10.47 -32.95
N ARG A 273 8.58 11.77 -32.68
CA ARG A 273 9.11 12.23 -31.39
C ARG A 273 8.26 11.78 -30.19
N ARG A 274 6.92 11.82 -30.32
CA ARG A 274 6.03 11.34 -29.25
C ARG A 274 6.18 9.84 -29.01
N TRP A 275 6.29 9.04 -30.06
CA TRP A 275 6.43 7.58 -29.95
C TRP A 275 7.80 7.17 -29.43
N GLU A 276 8.87 7.80 -29.91
CA GLU A 276 10.22 7.61 -29.39
C GLU A 276 10.32 8.00 -27.92
N GLY A 277 9.78 9.16 -27.53
CA GLY A 277 9.77 9.59 -26.13
C GLY A 277 9.00 8.65 -25.21
N ARG A 278 7.84 8.13 -25.65
CA ARG A 278 7.07 7.12 -24.92
C ARG A 278 7.86 5.82 -24.75
N TRP A 279 8.54 5.36 -25.82
CA TRP A 279 9.34 4.15 -25.79
C TRP A 279 10.55 4.27 -24.85
N GLU A 280 11.30 5.37 -24.94
CA GLU A 280 12.42 5.63 -24.04
C GLU A 280 11.98 5.78 -22.59
N GLY A 281 10.80 6.37 -22.35
CA GLY A 281 10.17 6.41 -21.02
C GLY A 281 9.90 5.01 -20.45
N LEU A 282 9.30 4.12 -21.25
CA LEU A 282 9.08 2.73 -20.88
C LEU A 282 10.40 2.01 -20.58
N ARG A 283 11.40 2.18 -21.44
CA ARG A 283 12.73 1.60 -21.25
C ARG A 283 13.40 2.07 -19.97
N ALA A 284 13.46 3.37 -19.73
CA ALA A 284 14.07 3.95 -18.53
C ALA A 284 13.36 3.50 -17.24
N TRP A 285 12.09 3.11 -17.32
CA TRP A 285 11.35 2.60 -16.18
C TRP A 285 11.84 1.21 -15.73
N PHE A 286 12.19 0.33 -16.68
CA PHE A 286 12.61 -1.05 -16.40
C PHE A 286 14.14 -1.26 -16.46
N LEU A 287 14.85 -0.58 -17.36
CA LEU A 287 16.29 -0.75 -17.61
C LEU A 287 17.11 0.27 -16.84
N SER A 288 18.12 -0.20 -16.09
CA SER A 288 19.09 0.69 -15.44
C SER A 288 20.22 1.01 -16.40
N VAL A 289 20.70 2.25 -16.37
CA VAL A 289 21.90 2.68 -17.11
C VAL A 289 22.99 3.06 -16.11
N PRO A 290 24.28 3.06 -16.51
CA PRO A 290 25.36 3.53 -15.63
C PRO A 290 25.04 4.91 -15.05
N GLY A 291 25.08 5.04 -13.72
CA GLY A 291 24.76 6.29 -13.00
C GLY A 291 23.27 6.58 -12.77
N ARG A 292 22.34 5.80 -13.34
CA ARG A 292 20.89 5.99 -13.11
C ARG A 292 20.14 4.67 -12.96
N ASN A 293 19.60 4.43 -11.76
CA ASN A 293 18.76 3.28 -11.49
C ASN A 293 17.40 3.40 -12.20
N SER A 294 16.86 2.27 -12.64
CA SER A 294 15.50 2.20 -13.18
C SER A 294 14.44 2.45 -12.10
N GLN A 295 13.26 2.91 -12.51
CA GLN A 295 12.15 3.15 -11.58
C GLN A 295 11.68 1.87 -10.90
N ALA A 296 11.64 0.75 -11.62
CA ALA A 296 11.36 -0.57 -11.05
C ALA A 296 12.32 -0.92 -9.90
N LYS A 297 13.63 -0.62 -10.07
CA LYS A 297 14.65 -0.87 -9.05
C LYS A 297 14.49 0.05 -7.83
N LEU A 298 14.22 1.33 -8.06
CA LEU A 298 13.96 2.30 -6.99
C LEU A 298 12.71 1.92 -6.18
N LEU A 299 11.63 1.55 -6.86
CA LEU A 299 10.37 1.11 -6.26
C LEU A 299 10.57 -0.12 -5.39
N ARG A 300 11.29 -1.14 -5.88
CA ARG A 300 11.64 -2.35 -5.12
C ARG A 300 12.46 -2.01 -3.87
N SER A 301 13.43 -1.11 -3.99
CA SER A 301 14.25 -0.67 -2.86
C SER A 301 13.43 0.05 -1.80
N ALA A 302 12.57 0.99 -2.23
CA ALA A 302 11.69 1.73 -1.33
C ALA A 302 10.68 0.81 -0.61
N ALA A 303 10.08 -0.13 -1.34
CA ALA A 303 9.19 -1.14 -0.80
C ALA A 303 9.86 -1.99 0.30
N ARG A 304 11.10 -2.46 0.07
CA ARG A 304 11.85 -3.22 1.08
C ARG A 304 12.23 -2.38 2.29
N GLN A 305 12.55 -1.10 2.10
CA GLN A 305 12.84 -0.16 3.20
C GLN A 305 11.60 0.21 4.02
N ALA A 306 10.40 0.13 3.43
CA ALA A 306 9.16 0.39 4.13
C ALA A 306 8.85 -0.63 5.24
N ILE A 307 9.33 -1.87 5.12
CA ILE A 307 9.08 -2.94 6.11
C ILE A 307 9.70 -2.59 7.48
N PRO A 308 11.02 -2.29 7.59
CA PRO A 308 11.61 -1.82 8.84
C PRO A 308 10.95 -0.57 9.41
N GLN A 309 10.55 0.39 8.55
CA GLN A 309 9.87 1.61 8.99
C GLN A 309 8.51 1.28 9.61
N LEU A 310 7.74 0.38 9.00
CA LEU A 310 6.47 -0.06 9.56
C LEU A 310 6.67 -0.79 10.90
N LEU A 311 7.69 -1.63 11.03
CA LEU A 311 8.03 -2.29 12.30
C LEU A 311 8.38 -1.28 13.39
N ALA A 312 9.12 -0.22 13.06
CA ALA A 312 9.43 0.85 14.00
C ALA A 312 8.16 1.58 14.48
N VAL A 313 7.20 1.84 13.59
CA VAL A 313 5.90 2.44 13.97
C VAL A 313 5.09 1.48 14.85
N VAL A 314 5.04 0.18 14.54
CA VAL A 314 4.41 -0.84 15.40
C VAL A 314 5.06 -0.86 16.78
N GLN A 315 6.39 -0.79 16.85
CA GLN A 315 7.12 -0.77 18.10
C GLN A 315 6.77 0.49 18.91
N ALA A 316 6.76 1.68 18.30
CA ALA A 316 6.38 2.93 18.95
C ALA A 316 4.93 2.90 19.46
N LEU A 317 4.01 2.32 18.68
CA LEU A 317 2.61 2.12 19.08
C LEU A 317 2.50 1.17 20.27
N ASN A 318 3.28 0.08 20.26
CA ASN A 318 3.30 -0.89 21.34
C ASN A 318 3.96 -0.30 22.59
N GLU A 319 5.01 0.52 22.47
CA GLU A 319 5.62 1.25 23.58
C GLU A 319 4.64 2.26 24.21
N ARG A 320 3.85 2.97 23.40
CA ARG A 320 2.72 3.80 23.90
C ARG A 320 1.72 2.97 24.69
N ARG A 321 1.35 1.78 24.18
CA ARG A 321 0.41 0.87 24.83
C ARG A 321 0.99 0.20 26.08
N ALA A 322 2.29 -0.05 26.12
CA ALA A 322 2.95 -0.89 27.10
C ALA A 322 3.54 -0.15 28.32
N GLY A 323 3.67 1.18 28.34
CA GLY A 323 4.23 1.78 29.56
C GLY A 323 4.60 3.25 29.61
N ARG A 324 3.73 4.15 29.16
CA ARG A 324 3.59 5.44 29.87
C ARG A 324 2.13 5.60 30.23
N SER A 325 1.83 5.68 31.53
CA SER A 325 0.57 6.26 32.01
C SER A 325 0.43 7.62 31.31
N ASP A 326 -0.49 7.73 30.36
CA ASP A 326 -0.84 9.05 29.84
C ASP A 326 -1.60 9.75 30.95
N ARG A 327 -0.85 10.46 31.80
CA ARG A 327 -1.41 11.19 32.94
C ARG A 327 -2.53 12.12 32.50
N SER A 328 -2.49 12.64 31.28
CA SER A 328 -3.54 13.50 30.75
C SER A 328 -4.81 12.70 30.46
N ALA A 329 -4.69 11.52 29.86
CA ALA A 329 -5.83 10.60 29.68
C ALA A 329 -6.38 10.12 31.02
N ASP A 330 -5.50 9.71 31.95
CA ASP A 330 -5.87 9.25 33.29
C ASP A 330 -6.59 10.35 34.09
N PHE A 331 -6.11 11.60 34.03
CA PHE A 331 -6.77 12.72 34.70
C PHE A 331 -8.10 13.10 34.05
N ARG A 332 -8.23 12.98 32.72
CA ARG A 332 -9.52 13.21 32.04
C ARG A 332 -10.55 12.14 32.42
N GLU A 333 -10.13 10.88 32.49
CA GLU A 333 -11.00 9.79 32.92
C GLU A 333 -11.43 9.97 34.38
N LEU A 334 -10.48 10.32 35.25
CA LEU A 334 -10.78 10.63 36.64
C LEU A 334 -11.74 11.81 36.78
N ALA A 335 -11.56 12.88 36.00
CA ALA A 335 -12.47 14.03 35.99
C ALA A 335 -13.89 13.63 35.56
N ARG A 336 -14.02 12.72 34.59
CA ARG A 336 -15.32 12.16 34.19
C ARG A 336 -15.97 11.39 35.34
N TRP A 337 -15.22 10.52 36.03
CA TRP A 337 -15.72 9.81 37.21
C TRP A 337 -16.14 10.75 38.34
N PHE A 338 -15.46 11.88 38.54
CA PHE A 338 -15.89 12.91 39.51
C PHE A 338 -17.19 13.59 39.10
N ALA A 339 -17.39 13.85 37.80
CA ALA A 339 -18.60 14.45 37.27
C ALA A 339 -19.81 13.50 37.35
N GLU A 340 -19.58 12.20 37.13
CA GLU A 340 -20.60 11.15 37.16
C GLU A 340 -20.90 10.59 38.57
N ALA A 341 -20.10 10.97 39.57
CA ALA A 341 -20.30 10.51 40.94
C ALA A 341 -21.67 10.97 41.49
N PRO A 342 -22.48 10.05 42.07
CA PRO A 342 -23.88 10.30 42.41
C PRO A 342 -24.05 11.27 43.58
N ASP A 343 -23.09 11.35 44.48
CA ASP A 343 -23.12 12.21 45.66
C ASP A 343 -21.72 12.66 46.08
N ASP A 344 -21.65 13.62 46.99
CA ASP A 344 -20.38 14.19 47.46
C ASP A 344 -19.53 13.16 48.22
N ASN A 345 -20.18 12.25 48.97
CA ASN A 345 -19.48 11.15 49.65
C ASN A 345 -18.75 10.22 48.67
N SER A 346 -19.33 9.97 47.50
CA SER A 346 -18.75 9.17 46.42
C SER A 346 -17.55 9.87 45.80
N ARG A 347 -17.60 11.20 45.66
CA ARG A 347 -16.44 12.01 45.23
C ARG A 347 -15.31 11.96 46.25
N HIS A 348 -15.61 12.06 47.55
CA HIS A 348 -14.59 11.92 48.61
C HIS A 348 -13.97 10.52 48.63
N ARG A 349 -14.76 9.46 48.41
CA ARG A 349 -14.25 8.09 48.25
C ARG A 349 -13.37 7.95 47.02
N LEU A 350 -13.80 8.47 45.87
CA LEU A 350 -13.04 8.45 44.63
C LEU A 350 -11.72 9.22 44.76
N TRP A 351 -11.75 10.41 45.38
CA TRP A 351 -10.56 11.19 45.69
C TRP A 351 -9.58 10.42 46.56
N ARG A 352 -10.07 9.78 47.62
CA ARG A 352 -9.25 8.96 48.50
C ARG A 352 -8.68 7.73 47.78
N SER A 353 -9.41 7.11 46.88
CA SER A 353 -8.90 5.97 46.10
C SER A 353 -7.84 6.40 45.08
N ALA A 354 -8.03 7.53 44.40
CA ALA A 354 -7.11 8.03 43.38
C ALA A 354 -5.86 8.70 43.95
N PHE A 355 -5.99 9.42 45.07
CA PHE A 355 -4.92 10.26 45.64
C PHE A 355 -4.54 9.89 47.08
N GLY A 356 -5.34 9.08 47.76
CA GLY A 356 -5.12 8.68 49.16
C GLY A 356 -4.09 7.57 49.35
N LEU A 357 -3.17 7.41 48.39
CA LEU A 357 -1.91 6.71 48.61
C LEU A 357 -1.01 7.58 49.49
N TYR A 358 -1.40 7.72 50.76
CA TYR A 358 -0.57 8.37 51.76
C TYR A 358 0.72 7.57 51.94
N SER A 359 1.82 8.26 52.22
CA SER A 359 3.09 7.64 52.57
C SER A 359 2.88 6.60 53.67
N ALA A 360 3.33 5.36 53.45
CA ALA A 360 3.32 4.33 54.47
C ALA A 360 4.25 4.76 55.61
N ARG A 361 3.70 4.97 56.81
CA ARG A 361 4.52 5.18 58.00
C ARG A 361 5.00 3.81 58.48
N HIS A 362 6.30 3.57 58.37
CA HIS A 362 6.93 2.42 59.01
C HIS A 362 7.06 2.72 60.49
N LEU A 363 6.28 2.01 61.30
CA LEU A 363 6.40 2.02 62.75
C LEU A 363 7.30 0.85 63.16
N THR A 364 8.37 1.14 63.88
CA THR A 364 9.24 0.10 64.43
C THR A 364 8.62 -0.44 65.71
N ILE A 365 8.48 -1.75 65.79
CA ILE A 365 8.08 -2.49 67.01
C ILE A 365 9.36 -2.79 67.78
N ASP A 366 9.35 -2.60 69.11
CA ASP A 366 10.50 -2.99 69.94
C ASP A 366 10.58 -4.52 70.10
N GLN A 367 11.74 -5.00 70.59
CA GLN A 367 12.00 -6.44 70.71
C GLN A 367 11.06 -7.12 71.73
N GLU A 368 10.64 -6.41 72.77
CA GLU A 368 9.72 -6.92 73.79
C GLU A 368 8.32 -7.15 73.19
N ALA A 369 7.76 -6.18 72.46
CA ALA A 369 6.47 -6.32 71.80
C ALA A 369 6.49 -7.35 70.66
N LEU A 370 7.65 -7.58 70.04
CA LEU A 370 7.81 -8.65 69.05
C LEU A 370 7.78 -10.03 69.73
N ALA A 371 8.49 -10.19 70.84
CA ALA A 371 8.48 -11.42 71.63
C ALA A 371 7.09 -11.75 72.21
N GLU A 372 6.35 -10.74 72.67
CA GLU A 372 4.94 -10.89 73.10
C GLU A 372 4.05 -11.42 71.97
N ARG A 373 4.22 -10.91 70.74
CA ARG A 373 3.44 -11.38 69.58
C ARG A 373 3.84 -12.77 69.09
N ASP A 374 5.10 -13.15 69.23
CA ASP A 374 5.55 -14.50 68.90
C ASP A 374 5.01 -15.52 69.93
N ALA A 375 4.90 -15.12 71.20
CA ALA A 375 4.31 -15.93 72.25
C ALA A 375 2.79 -16.04 72.13
N GLU A 376 2.10 -14.97 71.75
CA GLU A 376 0.64 -14.92 71.56
C GLU A 376 0.28 -14.30 70.20
N PRO A 377 0.24 -15.11 69.12
CA PRO A 377 0.00 -14.62 67.77
C PRO A 377 -1.42 -14.09 67.59
N VAL A 378 -1.53 -12.88 67.02
CA VAL A 378 -2.83 -12.31 66.63
C VAL A 378 -3.30 -12.94 65.31
N PRO A 379 -4.46 -13.60 65.26
CA PRO A 379 -4.99 -14.19 64.03
C PRO A 379 -5.22 -13.12 62.95
N ALA A 380 -4.99 -13.47 61.69
CA ALA A 380 -5.19 -12.55 60.55
C ALA A 380 -6.64 -12.07 60.38
N SER A 381 -7.61 -12.77 60.98
CA SER A 381 -9.03 -12.39 60.99
C SER A 381 -9.42 -11.48 62.15
N ALA A 382 -8.50 -11.12 63.05
CA ALA A 382 -8.78 -10.23 64.17
C ALA A 382 -9.10 -8.82 63.66
N SER A 383 -10.23 -8.28 64.14
CA SER A 383 -10.62 -6.89 63.90
C SER A 383 -9.54 -5.94 64.42
N TRP A 384 -9.22 -4.90 63.65
CA TRP A 384 -8.21 -3.91 64.05
C TRP A 384 -8.57 -3.19 65.36
N TYR A 385 -9.86 -3.02 65.64
CA TYR A 385 -10.33 -2.39 66.88
C TYR A 385 -10.13 -3.27 68.11
N ASP A 386 -10.14 -4.59 67.92
CA ASP A 386 -10.10 -5.59 68.99
C ASP A 386 -8.71 -6.22 69.13
N ALA A 387 -7.81 -5.94 68.19
CA ALA A 387 -6.44 -6.43 68.22
C ALA A 387 -5.60 -5.72 69.29
N PRO A 388 -4.64 -6.43 69.93
CA PRO A 388 -3.69 -5.81 70.84
C PRO A 388 -2.97 -4.63 70.19
N GLY A 389 -2.94 -3.49 70.89
CA GLY A 389 -2.27 -2.30 70.40
C GLY A 389 -0.74 -2.48 70.31
N VAL A 390 -0.14 -1.93 69.27
CA VAL A 390 1.33 -1.91 69.13
C VAL A 390 1.90 -0.82 70.03
N ARG A 391 2.82 -1.19 70.94
CA ARG A 391 3.57 -0.20 71.73
C ARG A 391 4.59 0.50 70.84
N ILE A 392 4.57 1.82 70.87
CA ILE A 392 5.48 2.66 70.07
C ILE A 392 6.35 3.46 71.04
N SER A 393 7.64 3.59 70.73
CA SER A 393 8.60 4.35 71.54
C SER A 393 8.07 5.76 71.89
N PRO A 394 8.15 6.19 73.17
CA PRO A 394 7.76 7.53 73.62
C PRO A 394 8.49 8.69 72.91
N GLN A 395 9.67 8.44 72.34
CA GLN A 395 10.44 9.44 71.60
C GLN A 395 9.67 9.94 70.35
N LEU A 396 8.91 9.07 69.68
CA LEU A 396 8.10 9.43 68.51
C LEU A 396 7.00 10.46 68.86
N ARG A 397 6.44 10.38 70.07
CA ARG A 397 5.43 11.33 70.57
C ARG A 397 6.04 12.66 71.05
N ARG A 398 7.28 12.65 71.55
CA ARG A 398 7.92 13.84 72.15
C ARG A 398 8.66 14.73 71.14
N THR A 399 9.35 14.15 70.15
CA THR A 399 10.21 14.93 69.23
C THR A 399 9.77 14.86 67.78
N GLY A 400 8.80 14.00 67.44
CA GLY A 400 8.32 13.80 66.06
C GLY A 400 9.36 13.22 65.10
N SER A 401 10.56 12.86 65.59
CA SER A 401 11.66 12.31 64.81
C SER A 401 12.03 10.92 65.31
N TYR A 402 12.28 10.03 64.34
CA TYR A 402 12.86 8.71 64.58
C TYR A 402 14.31 8.72 64.07
N GLU A 403 15.24 8.18 64.86
CA GLU A 403 16.59 7.90 64.36
C GLU A 403 16.58 6.64 63.48
N ARG A 404 17.03 6.84 62.22
CA ARG A 404 17.19 5.89 61.10
C ARG A 404 15.91 5.40 60.40
N ARG A 405 15.58 6.09 59.29
CA ARG A 405 14.81 5.51 58.17
C ARG A 405 15.52 4.26 57.65
N GLY A 406 14.86 3.11 57.68
CA GLY A 406 15.27 1.95 56.87
C GLY A 406 15.23 2.30 55.38
N ARG A 407 16.21 1.84 54.61
CA ARG A 407 16.37 2.15 53.18
C ARG A 407 15.18 1.56 52.39
N ALA A 408 14.55 2.36 51.52
CA ALA A 408 13.53 1.86 50.59
C ALA A 408 14.11 0.70 49.75
N ARG A 409 13.29 -0.31 49.42
CA ARG A 409 13.71 -1.42 48.55
C ARG A 409 14.20 -0.85 47.22
N ALA A 410 15.48 -1.02 46.93
CA ALA A 410 16.10 -0.52 45.70
C ALA A 410 15.48 -1.23 44.49
N VAL A 411 15.37 -0.49 43.38
CA VAL A 411 15.02 -1.06 42.07
C VAL A 411 15.92 -2.27 41.84
N GLN A 412 15.31 -3.41 41.49
CA GLN A 412 16.03 -4.66 41.30
C GLN A 412 17.11 -4.46 40.24
N ASP A 413 18.36 -4.66 40.63
CA ASP A 413 19.49 -4.50 39.73
C ASP A 413 19.42 -5.58 38.64
N ARG A 414 19.38 -5.15 37.39
CA ARG A 414 19.35 -6.01 36.20
C ARG A 414 20.70 -6.03 35.48
N ALA A 415 21.78 -5.57 36.12
CA ALA A 415 23.13 -5.57 35.56
C ALA A 415 23.55 -6.97 35.09
N GLU A 416 23.29 -8.01 35.86
CA GLU A 416 23.63 -9.40 35.50
C GLU A 416 22.87 -9.88 34.25
N ALA A 417 21.57 -9.61 34.16
CA ALA A 417 20.78 -9.98 32.99
C ALA A 417 21.23 -9.22 31.73
N LYS A 418 21.61 -7.95 31.87
CA LYS A 418 22.18 -7.15 30.76
C LYS A 418 23.55 -7.67 30.35
N ALA A 419 24.40 -8.02 31.31
CA ALA A 419 25.73 -8.59 31.06
C ALA A 419 25.62 -9.93 30.34
N TYR A 420 24.69 -10.80 30.75
CA TYR A 420 24.42 -12.07 30.08
C TYR A 420 24.00 -11.91 28.62
N LEU A 421 23.06 -10.99 28.34
CA LEU A 421 22.64 -10.70 26.96
C LEU A 421 23.77 -10.12 26.11
N ALA A 422 24.59 -9.23 26.69
CA ALA A 422 25.77 -8.69 26.00
C ALA A 422 26.81 -9.78 25.69
N GLU A 423 27.03 -10.71 26.61
CA GLU A 423 27.93 -11.85 26.40
C GLU A 423 27.39 -12.79 25.31
N LEU A 424 26.09 -13.06 25.29
CA LEU A 424 25.46 -13.88 24.25
C LEU A 424 25.60 -13.24 22.87
N ALA A 425 25.33 -11.94 22.75
CA ALA A 425 25.52 -11.19 21.51
C ALA A 425 26.98 -11.20 21.04
N ARG A 426 27.93 -11.06 21.97
CA ARG A 426 29.36 -11.17 21.66
C ARG A 426 29.72 -12.55 21.12
N LYS A 427 29.27 -13.64 21.77
CA LYS A 427 29.52 -15.01 21.30
C LYS A 427 28.94 -15.27 19.91
N GLN A 428 27.73 -14.78 19.64
CA GLN A 428 27.11 -14.90 18.31
C GLN A 428 27.89 -14.13 17.25
N ALA A 429 28.37 -12.92 17.57
CA ALA A 429 29.20 -12.14 16.65
C ALA A 429 30.56 -12.81 16.38
N GLU A 430 31.19 -13.40 17.41
CA GLU A 430 32.42 -14.18 17.28
C GLU A 430 32.22 -15.42 16.40
N GLN A 431 31.12 -16.16 16.60
CA GLN A 431 30.75 -17.31 15.76
C GLN A 431 30.53 -16.91 14.30
N ALA A 432 29.78 -15.84 14.05
CA ALA A 432 29.52 -15.35 12.70
C ALA A 432 30.81 -14.86 12.01
N ALA A 433 31.71 -14.20 12.74
CA ALA A 433 33.01 -13.80 12.21
C ALA A 433 33.90 -15.01 11.89
N ALA A 434 33.93 -16.02 12.76
CA ALA A 434 34.70 -17.24 12.52
C ALA A 434 34.16 -18.02 11.31
N ALA A 435 32.83 -18.12 11.16
CA ALA A 435 32.20 -18.79 10.03
C ALA A 435 32.53 -18.11 8.69
N ARG A 436 32.53 -16.77 8.67
CA ARG A 436 32.94 -15.96 7.50
C ARG A 436 34.41 -16.16 7.15
N ALA A 437 35.30 -16.06 8.15
CA ALA A 437 36.73 -16.22 7.95
C ALA A 437 37.12 -17.61 7.41
N ARG A 438 36.43 -18.67 7.84
CA ARG A 438 36.64 -20.04 7.30
C ARG A 438 36.12 -20.19 5.88
N LEU A 439 35.04 -19.49 5.54
CA LEU A 439 34.38 -19.64 4.24
C LEU A 439 35.04 -18.79 3.14
N ALA A 440 35.71 -17.69 3.51
CA ALA A 440 36.43 -16.85 2.58
C ALA A 440 37.57 -17.64 1.88
N THR A 441 37.65 -17.53 0.56
CA THR A 441 38.64 -18.23 -0.26
C THR A 441 39.80 -17.30 -0.63
N ARG A 442 40.98 -17.87 -0.89
CA ARG A 442 42.14 -17.10 -1.39
C ARG A 442 42.15 -17.10 -2.92
N GLY A 443 41.15 -16.42 -3.50
CA GLY A 443 40.90 -16.38 -4.94
C GLY A 443 39.95 -17.49 -5.41
N GLU A 444 39.94 -17.72 -6.73
CA GLU A 444 39.10 -18.75 -7.35
C GLU A 444 39.60 -20.16 -7.03
N VAL A 445 38.71 -20.98 -6.45
CA VAL A 445 38.93 -22.41 -6.17
C VAL A 445 37.81 -23.24 -6.80
N ARG A 446 38.00 -24.55 -6.97
CA ARG A 446 36.86 -25.41 -7.39
C ARG A 446 35.93 -25.62 -6.21
N LEU A 447 34.64 -25.76 -6.49
CA LEU A 447 33.63 -26.02 -5.47
C LEU A 447 33.92 -27.31 -4.68
N SER A 448 34.52 -28.33 -5.32
CA SER A 448 34.99 -29.57 -4.68
C SER A 448 36.21 -29.40 -3.78
N ASP A 449 36.94 -28.29 -3.91
CA ASP A 449 38.18 -28.05 -3.19
C ASP A 449 37.92 -27.25 -1.90
N LEU A 450 36.66 -26.95 -1.59
CA LEU A 450 36.26 -26.39 -0.30
C LEU A 450 36.50 -27.44 0.80
N ASP A 451 37.23 -27.02 1.84
CA ASP A 451 37.46 -27.83 3.03
C ASP A 451 36.14 -28.21 3.73
N GLU A 452 36.20 -29.19 4.63
CA GLU A 452 35.04 -29.62 5.41
C GLU A 452 34.36 -28.45 6.14
N LEU A 453 33.09 -28.21 5.84
CA LEU A 453 32.33 -27.09 6.39
C LEU A 453 31.62 -27.51 7.68
N ASP A 454 31.87 -26.75 8.76
CA ASP A 454 31.07 -26.85 9.98
C ASP A 454 29.63 -26.34 9.76
N ARG A 455 28.74 -26.58 10.73
CA ARG A 455 27.30 -26.25 10.57
C ARG A 455 27.03 -24.78 10.27
N ASP A 456 27.81 -23.87 10.85
CA ASP A 456 27.57 -22.44 10.73
C ASP A 456 28.14 -21.90 9.42
N SER A 457 29.37 -22.32 9.06
CA SER A 457 29.95 -22.04 7.75
C SER A 457 29.13 -22.65 6.61
N PHE A 458 28.60 -23.86 6.78
CA PHE A 458 27.76 -24.51 5.77
C PHE A 458 26.42 -23.78 5.55
N ARG A 459 25.75 -23.33 6.62
CA ARG A 459 24.53 -22.50 6.47
C ARG A 459 24.80 -21.22 5.72
N LEU A 460 25.88 -20.53 6.06
CA LEU A 460 26.30 -19.30 5.37
C LEU A 460 26.63 -19.58 3.90
N PHE A 461 27.33 -20.67 3.62
CA PHE A 461 27.63 -21.12 2.27
C PHE A 461 26.37 -21.41 1.45
N LEU A 462 25.39 -22.12 2.01
CA LEU A 462 24.12 -22.39 1.32
C LEU A 462 23.37 -21.11 0.97
N GLN A 463 23.40 -20.11 1.86
CA GLN A 463 22.79 -18.82 1.58
C GLN A 463 23.49 -18.09 0.42
N LEU A 464 24.83 -18.03 0.45
CA LEU A 464 25.63 -17.43 -0.62
C LEU A 464 25.43 -18.16 -1.96
N LEU A 465 25.54 -19.49 -1.96
CA LEU A 465 25.34 -20.32 -3.14
C LEU A 465 23.92 -20.17 -3.69
N GLY A 466 22.91 -20.15 -2.82
CA GLY A 466 21.51 -19.93 -3.21
C GLY A 466 21.29 -18.56 -3.85
N ASP A 467 21.83 -17.50 -3.27
CA ASP A 467 21.75 -16.13 -3.82
C ASP A 467 22.43 -16.03 -5.20
N ALA A 468 23.54 -16.75 -5.40
CA ALA A 468 24.29 -16.74 -6.65
C ALA A 468 23.57 -17.56 -7.74
N LEU A 469 23.10 -18.77 -7.40
CA LEU A 469 22.34 -19.62 -8.31
C LEU A 469 20.99 -19.00 -8.72
N ALA A 470 20.33 -18.26 -7.83
CA ALA A 470 19.10 -17.53 -8.17
C ALA A 470 19.32 -16.45 -9.25
N LYS A 471 20.55 -15.95 -9.41
CA LYS A 471 20.94 -15.01 -10.47
C LYS A 471 21.49 -15.70 -11.72
N TRP A 472 21.72 -17.02 -11.66
CA TRP A 472 22.29 -17.80 -12.75
C TRP A 472 21.27 -17.98 -13.88
N ARG A 473 21.65 -17.64 -15.12
CA ARG A 473 20.79 -17.80 -16.31
C ARG A 473 21.41 -18.76 -17.32
N PRO A 474 20.62 -19.40 -18.20
CA PRO A 474 21.15 -20.14 -19.33
C PRO A 474 22.07 -19.25 -20.18
N GLY A 475 23.31 -19.70 -20.43
CA GLY A 475 24.32 -18.94 -21.18
C GLY A 475 25.18 -17.99 -20.33
N THR A 476 24.97 -17.92 -19.01
CA THR A 476 25.85 -17.16 -18.10
C THR A 476 27.13 -17.93 -17.82
N GLU A 477 28.28 -17.30 -18.09
CA GLU A 477 29.60 -17.87 -17.78
C GLU A 477 30.02 -17.58 -16.33
N SER A 478 29.64 -16.43 -15.76
CA SER A 478 29.92 -16.09 -14.37
C SER A 478 28.83 -15.20 -13.75
N VAL A 479 28.65 -15.33 -12.44
CA VAL A 479 27.74 -14.49 -11.64
C VAL A 479 28.43 -14.05 -10.35
N SER A 480 28.16 -12.82 -9.91
CA SER A 480 28.56 -12.35 -8.58
C SER A 480 27.36 -11.86 -7.78
N THR A 481 27.36 -12.14 -6.48
CA THR A 481 26.37 -11.63 -5.54
C THR A 481 26.96 -11.38 -4.15
N THR A 482 26.32 -10.48 -3.42
CA THR A 482 26.69 -10.11 -2.05
C THR A 482 25.55 -10.50 -1.11
N THR A 483 25.88 -10.88 0.13
CA THR A 483 24.88 -11.15 1.18
C THR A 483 24.03 -9.93 1.49
N ASN A 484 22.83 -10.15 2.03
CA ASN A 484 21.86 -9.10 2.37
C ASN A 484 22.39 -8.06 3.38
N ASP A 485 23.30 -8.45 4.25
CA ASP A 485 24.00 -7.60 5.23
C ASP A 485 25.28 -6.96 4.67
N GLY A 486 25.66 -7.29 3.42
CA GLY A 486 26.80 -6.71 2.72
C GLY A 486 28.16 -7.14 3.27
N THR A 487 28.22 -8.27 3.99
CA THR A 487 29.43 -8.74 4.68
C THR A 487 30.25 -9.73 3.87
N MET A 488 29.63 -10.44 2.91
CA MET A 488 30.32 -11.43 2.07
C MET A 488 29.91 -11.30 0.60
N GLU A 489 30.85 -11.50 -0.32
CA GLU A 489 30.60 -11.65 -1.76
C GLU A 489 30.93 -13.08 -2.19
N ILE A 490 30.15 -13.64 -3.10
CA ILE A 490 30.44 -14.90 -3.79
C ILE A 490 30.39 -14.66 -5.30
N ARG A 491 31.43 -15.12 -5.98
CA ARG A 491 31.51 -15.20 -7.43
C ARG A 491 31.54 -16.66 -7.84
N LEU A 492 30.65 -17.04 -8.74
CA LEU A 492 30.60 -18.37 -9.33
C LEU A 492 30.87 -18.27 -10.82
N THR A 493 31.72 -19.14 -11.34
CA THR A 493 32.06 -19.24 -12.75
C THR A 493 31.82 -20.67 -13.24
N SER A 494 31.22 -20.80 -14.42
CA SER A 494 30.86 -22.08 -15.03
C SER A 494 32.13 -22.84 -15.42
N LEU A 495 32.17 -24.13 -15.14
CA LEU A 495 33.26 -25.00 -15.59
C LEU A 495 32.73 -26.08 -16.53
N PRO A 496 32.71 -25.84 -17.86
CA PRO A 496 32.21 -26.81 -18.84
C PRO A 496 32.97 -28.14 -18.74
N GLY A 497 32.24 -29.25 -18.55
CA GLY A 497 32.83 -30.58 -18.38
C GLY A 497 33.40 -30.85 -16.97
N GLY A 498 33.16 -29.97 -16.00
CA GLY A 498 33.70 -30.08 -14.62
C GLY A 498 33.12 -31.21 -13.76
N GLY A 499 32.09 -31.92 -14.24
CA GLY A 499 31.46 -33.02 -13.51
C GLY A 499 30.64 -32.57 -12.29
N THR A 500 30.49 -33.46 -11.31
CA THR A 500 29.78 -33.22 -10.06
C THR A 500 30.77 -32.87 -8.95
N ALA A 501 30.59 -31.74 -8.29
CA ALA A 501 31.30 -31.38 -7.06
C ALA A 501 30.67 -32.08 -5.86
N GLU A 502 31.50 -32.54 -4.93
CA GLU A 502 31.11 -33.07 -3.63
C GLU A 502 31.70 -32.18 -2.53
N ILE A 503 30.85 -31.62 -1.67
CA ILE A 503 31.27 -30.79 -0.54
C ILE A 503 30.94 -31.57 0.73
N HIS A 504 31.97 -31.83 1.54
CA HIS A 504 31.84 -32.55 2.79
C HIS A 504 31.44 -31.61 3.93
N THR A 505 30.48 -32.06 4.74
CA THR A 505 30.01 -31.36 5.94
C THR A 505 29.93 -32.35 7.10
N LEU A 506 29.87 -31.83 8.33
CA LEU A 506 29.71 -32.65 9.53
C LEU A 506 28.42 -33.50 9.53
N ASP A 507 27.40 -33.12 8.74
CA ASP A 507 26.09 -33.76 8.70
C ASP A 507 25.82 -34.53 7.39
N GLY A 508 26.79 -34.59 6.45
CA GLY A 508 26.65 -35.29 5.17
C GLY A 508 27.39 -34.64 4.00
N VAL A 509 27.06 -35.05 2.77
CA VAL A 509 27.72 -34.57 1.54
C VAL A 509 26.72 -33.84 0.65
N LEU A 510 27.04 -32.60 0.27
CA LEU A 510 26.29 -31.84 -0.72
C LEU A 510 26.88 -32.12 -2.12
N ARG A 511 26.02 -32.49 -3.08
CA ARG A 511 26.41 -32.78 -4.47
C ARG A 511 25.76 -31.82 -5.44
N GLY A 512 26.51 -31.31 -6.40
CA GLY A 512 26.00 -30.38 -7.41
C GLY A 512 26.95 -30.24 -8.61
N PRO A 513 26.60 -29.42 -9.62
CA PRO A 513 27.50 -29.14 -10.73
C PRO A 513 28.80 -28.47 -10.23
N GLN A 514 29.92 -28.82 -10.85
CA GLN A 514 31.20 -28.20 -10.53
C GLN A 514 31.27 -26.76 -11.06
N HIS A 515 31.69 -25.85 -10.19
CA HIS A 515 31.90 -24.43 -10.49
C HIS A 515 33.26 -23.98 -9.94
N LEU A 516 33.83 -22.94 -10.53
CA LEU A 516 34.84 -22.15 -9.85
C LEU A 516 34.12 -21.17 -8.92
N VAL A 517 34.59 -21.07 -7.69
CA VAL A 517 34.02 -20.22 -6.65
C VAL A 517 35.10 -19.33 -6.05
N GLU A 518 34.80 -18.05 -5.88
CA GLU A 518 35.57 -17.11 -5.09
C GLU A 518 34.63 -16.50 -4.05
N ILE A 519 35.00 -16.57 -2.77
CA ILE A 519 34.22 -16.04 -1.65
C ILE A 519 35.07 -15.02 -0.90
N VAL A 520 34.60 -13.78 -0.81
CA VAL A 520 35.33 -12.67 -0.20
C VAL A 520 34.58 -12.15 1.02
N ASP A 521 35.29 -11.96 2.14
CA ASP A 521 34.77 -11.22 3.29
C ASP A 521 34.99 -9.71 3.08
N LEU A 522 33.88 -8.98 2.89
CA LEU A 522 33.90 -7.55 2.62
C LEU A 522 34.06 -6.69 3.89
N THR A 523 34.00 -7.30 5.08
CA THR A 523 34.23 -6.58 6.34
C THR A 523 35.72 -6.39 6.62
N THR A 524 36.58 -7.27 6.12
CA THR A 524 38.04 -7.15 6.25
C THR A 524 38.60 -6.06 5.34
N ASP A 525 38.05 -5.86 4.14
CA ASP A 525 38.45 -4.78 3.23
C ASP A 525 38.05 -3.38 3.75
N ARG A 526 36.92 -3.28 4.48
CA ARG A 526 36.49 -2.03 5.11
C ARG A 526 37.38 -1.57 6.27
N ALA A 527 38.14 -2.47 6.89
CA ALA A 527 39.09 -2.12 7.95
C ALA A 527 40.40 -1.52 7.39
N GLY A 528 40.76 -1.81 6.14
CA GLY A 528 41.97 -1.28 5.49
C GLY A 528 41.82 0.14 4.93
N ALA A 529 40.61 0.55 4.53
CA ALA A 529 40.35 1.88 3.95
C ALA A 529 40.22 3.01 4.99
N GLY A 530 40.38 2.72 6.29
CA GLY A 530 40.28 3.69 7.38
C GLY A 530 41.63 4.23 7.90
N HIS A 531 42.75 3.87 7.27
CA HIS A 531 44.10 4.26 7.70
C HIS A 531 44.99 4.89 6.61
N GLU A 532 44.39 5.48 5.58
CA GLU A 532 45.08 6.47 4.71
C GLU A 532 44.56 7.89 4.93
#